data_AF-A0A3D1VRU8-F1
#
_entry.id   AF-A0A3D1VRU8-F1
#
_cell.length_a   1.000
_cell.length_b   1.000
_cell.length_c   1.000
_cell.angle_alpha   90.00
_cell.angle_beta   90.00
_cell.angle_gamma   90.00
#
_symmetry.space_group_name_H-M   'P 1'
#
loop_
_entity.id
_entity.type
_entity.pdbx_description
1 polymer ?
#
loop_
_entity_poly.entity_id
_entity_poly.type
_entity_poly.pdbx_seq_one_letter_code
_entity_poly.pdbx_strand_id
1 'polypeptide(L)' 'MLKIKPPQVERINTLVRNLCCNCIDENCLLLDDGEEHSCVQLLCVSGIYCNYFKNAVLPADKELYAKIMKYNDEKP' A
#
# COMPACT_ATOMS: atom_id res chain seq x y z
N MET A 1 -3.34 -11.49 -3.53
CA MET A 1 -2.40 -10.46 -3.03
C MET A 1 -1.62 -9.92 -4.21
N LEU A 2 -1.56 -8.60 -4.41
CA LEU A 2 -0.84 -8.00 -5.55
C LEU A 2 0.66 -7.96 -5.24
N LYS A 3 1.48 -8.54 -6.11
CA LYS A 3 2.94 -8.44 -6.05
C LYS A 3 3.39 -7.09 -6.61
N ILE A 4 4.45 -6.55 -6.05
CA ILE A 4 5.08 -5.31 -6.51
C ILE A 4 6.55 -5.56 -6.84
N LYS A 5 7.15 -4.68 -7.63
CA LYS A 5 8.59 -4.68 -7.92
C LYS A 5 9.32 -3.77 -6.93
N PRO A 6 10.59 -4.02 -6.60
CA PRO A 6 11.35 -3.18 -5.67
C PRO A 6 11.30 -1.67 -5.99
N PRO A 7 11.38 -1.22 -7.27
CA PRO A 7 11.27 0.22 -7.60
C PRO A 7 9.91 0.86 -7.29
N GLN A 8 8.87 0.07 -7.00
CA GLN A 8 7.53 0.59 -6.69
C GLN A 8 7.35 0.90 -5.20
N VAL A 9 8.23 0.39 -4.32
CA VAL A 9 8.09 0.49 -2.86
C VAL A 9 8.09 1.94 -2.39
N GLU A 10 9.04 2.74 -2.84
CA GLU A 10 9.15 4.15 -2.42
C GLU A 10 7.91 4.97 -2.82
N ARG A 11 7.40 4.73 -4.04
CA ARG A 11 6.19 5.40 -4.54
C ARG A 11 4.95 4.97 -3.75
N ILE A 12 4.84 3.69 -3.39
CA ILE A 12 3.79 3.16 -2.51
C ILE A 12 3.87 3.82 -1.13
N ASN A 13 5.06 3.88 -0.52
CA ASN A 13 5.25 4.50 0.79
C ASN A 13 4.89 5.99 0.78
N THR A 14 5.21 6.69 -0.30
CA THR A 14 4.80 8.09 -0.52
C THR A 14 3.28 8.22 -0.54
N LEU A 15 2.57 7.34 -1.26
CA LEU A 15 1.10 7.34 -1.27
C LEU A 15 0.51 7.02 0.11
N VAL A 16 1.10 6.08 0.85
CA VAL A 16 0.63 5.76 2.21
C VAL A 16 0.78 6.99 3.11
N ARG A 17 1.96 7.61 3.16
CA ARG A 17 2.21 8.77 4.03
C ARG A 17 1.37 10.00 3.68
N ASN A 18 1.10 10.22 2.39
CA ASN A 18 0.44 11.44 1.94
C ASN A 18 -1.09 11.30 1.80
N LEU A 19 -1.60 10.10 1.50
CA LEU A 19 -2.99 9.91 1.08
C LEU A 19 -3.76 8.86 1.90
N CYS A 20 -3.10 8.03 2.71
CA CYS A 20 -3.81 7.05 3.54
C CYS A 20 -4.33 7.72 4.82
N CYS A 21 -5.63 8.01 4.89
CA CYS A 21 -6.24 8.60 6.08
C CYS A 21 -6.14 7.73 7.35
N ASN A 22 -5.82 6.44 7.19
CA ASN A 22 -5.65 5.53 8.32
C ASN A 22 -4.19 5.45 8.79
N CYS A 23 -3.24 6.10 8.11
CA CYS A 23 -1.83 6.11 8.48
C CYS A 23 -1.47 7.45 9.13
N ILE A 24 -1.27 7.46 10.45
CA ILE A 24 -0.86 8.65 11.23
C ILE A 24 0.46 8.31 11.92
N ASP A 25 1.48 9.15 11.75
CA ASP A 25 2.83 8.95 12.31
C ASP A 25 3.38 7.53 12.07
N GLU A 26 3.19 7.04 10.83
CA GLU A 26 3.55 5.68 10.37
C GLU A 26 2.76 4.52 11.02
N ASN A 27 1.83 4.81 11.94
CA ASN A 27 0.94 3.85 12.58
C ASN A 27 -0.43 3.79 11.89
N CYS A 28 -1.12 2.64 11.97
CA CYS A 28 -2.40 2.40 11.31
C CYS A 28 -3.57 2.37 12.31
N LEU A 29 -4.45 3.36 12.23
CA LEU A 29 -5.63 3.50 13.10
C LEU A 29 -6.58 2.30 13.04
N LEU A 30 -6.68 1.60 11.90
CA LEU A 30 -7.55 0.43 11.77
C LEU A 30 -7.03 -0.80 12.52
N LEU A 31 -5.77 -0.77 12.98
CA LEU A 31 -5.15 -1.82 13.77
C LEU A 31 -5.11 -1.48 15.26
N ASP A 32 -5.54 -0.28 15.65
CA ASP A 32 -5.52 0.17 17.04
C ASP A 32 -6.43 -0.71 17.90
N ASP A 33 -5.79 -1.44 18.83
CA ASP A 33 -6.41 -2.26 19.86
C ASP A 33 -6.17 -1.70 21.27
N GLY A 34 -5.77 -0.43 21.36
CA GLY A 34 -5.28 0.23 22.56
C GLY A 34 -3.76 0.43 22.56
N GLU A 35 -3.04 -0.13 21.58
CA GLU A 35 -1.61 0.09 21.34
C GLU A 35 -1.34 0.58 19.91
N GLU A 36 -0.23 1.30 19.71
CA GLU A 36 0.20 1.74 18.39
C GLU A 36 0.73 0.58 17.54
N HIS A 37 0.19 0.44 16.32
CA HIS A 37 0.63 -0.56 15.36
C HIS A 37 1.10 0.08 14.07
N SER A 38 2.31 -0.25 13.64
CA SER A 38 2.84 0.24 12.37
C SER A 38 1.95 -0.14 11.18
N CYS A 39 1.84 0.77 10.23
CA CYS A 39 1.09 0.54 9.01
C CYS A 39 1.67 -0.65 8.24
N VAL A 40 0.90 -1.73 8.15
CA VAL A 40 1.30 -2.96 7.47
C VAL A 40 1.81 -2.71 6.06
N GLN A 41 1.26 -1.73 5.34
CA GLN A 41 1.69 -1.46 3.97
C GLN A 41 3.07 -0.80 3.88
N LEU A 42 3.48 0.00 4.89
CA LEU A 42 4.83 0.59 4.96
C LEU A 42 5.90 -0.47 5.25
N LEU A 43 5.55 -1.53 5.97
CA LEU A 43 6.43 -2.65 6.27
C LEU A 43 6.62 -3.61 5.08
N CYS A 44 5.76 -3.54 4.08
CA CYS A 44 5.71 -4.52 2.99
C CYS A 44 6.52 -4.08 1.77
N VAL A 45 7.58 -4.84 1.45
CA VAL A 45 8.45 -4.57 0.27
C VAL A 45 8.15 -5.43 -0.95
N SER A 46 7.33 -6.47 -0.81
CA SER A 46 7.11 -7.49 -1.85
C SER A 46 5.68 -7.54 -2.40
N GLY A 47 4.73 -6.86 -1.74
CA GLY A 47 3.35 -6.85 -2.18
C GLY A 47 2.47 -5.82 -1.47
N ILE A 48 1.23 -5.73 -1.94
CA ILE A 48 0.15 -4.99 -1.31
C ILE A 48 -0.67 -5.95 -0.46
N TYR A 49 -0.61 -5.74 0.85
CA TYR A 49 -1.31 -6.53 1.86
C TYR A 49 -2.47 -5.77 2.50
N CYS A 50 -2.42 -4.44 2.51
CA CYS A 50 -3.49 -3.62 3.04
C CYS A 50 -4.63 -3.49 2.01
N ASN A 51 -5.81 -4.06 2.33
CA ASN A 51 -6.99 -3.95 1.48
C ASN A 51 -7.49 -2.50 1.34
N TYR A 52 -7.37 -1.70 2.40
CA TYR A 52 -7.71 -0.28 2.34
C TYR A 52 -6.82 0.46 1.34
N PHE A 53 -5.50 0.29 1.43
CA PHE A 53 -4.56 0.88 0.47
C PHE A 53 -4.89 0.45 -0.96
N LYS A 54 -5.09 -0.86 -1.19
CA LYS A 54 -5.41 -1.40 -2.53
C LYS A 54 -6.61 -0.72 -3.17
N ASN A 55 -7.69 -0.54 -2.41
CA ASN A 55 -8.99 -0.15 -2.97
C ASN A 55 -9.23 1.37 -2.92
N ALA A 56 -8.71 2.06 -1.89
CA ALA A 56 -9.00 3.48 -1.64
C ALA A 56 -7.84 4.41 -1.99
N VAL A 57 -6.58 3.97 -1.79
CA VAL A 57 -5.42 4.86 -1.91
C VAL A 57 -4.67 4.65 -3.23
N LEU A 58 -4.35 3.40 -3.57
CA LEU A 58 -3.59 3.06 -4.76
C LEU A 58 -4.20 3.62 -6.06
N PRO A 59 -5.53 3.62 -6.27
CA PRO A 59 -6.12 4.17 -7.50
C PRO A 59 -5.89 5.68 -7.71
N ALA A 60 -5.50 6.43 -6.66
CA ALA A 60 -5.12 7.83 -6.79
C ALA A 60 -3.89 8.01 -7.70
N ASP A 61 -3.00 7.01 -7.74
CA ASP A 61 -1.89 6.94 -8.67
C ASP A 61 -2.20 5.98 -9.82
N LYS A 62 -2.87 6.49 -10.85
CA LYS A 62 -3.36 5.71 -11.99
C LYS A 62 -2.24 4.95 -12.72
N GLU A 63 -1.07 5.56 -12.83
CA GLU A 63 0.07 4.95 -13.53
C GLU A 63 0.63 3.78 -12.73
N LEU A 64 0.86 3.96 -11.42
CA LEU A 64 1.32 2.90 -10.54
C LEU A 64 0.29 1.77 -10.45
N TYR A 65 -0.99 2.09 -10.29
CA TYR A 65 -2.08 1.14 -10.28
C TYR A 65 -2.07 0.26 -11.53
N ALA A 66 -2.06 0.88 -12.72
CA ALA A 66 -2.03 0.15 -14.00
C ALA A 66 -0.79 -0.75 -14.12
N LYS A 67 0.39 -0.26 -13.74
CA LYS A 67 1.64 -1.06 -13.75
C LYS A 67 1.57 -2.27 -12.84
N ILE A 68 1.01 -2.11 -11.63
CA ILE A 68 0.86 -3.22 -10.67
C ILE A 68 -0.17 -4.22 -11.18
N MET A 69 -1.34 -3.77 -11.65
CA MET A 69 -2.38 -4.67 -12.17
C MET A 69 -1.86 -5.48 -13.36
N LYS A 70 -1.28 -4.82 -14.36
CA LYS A 70 -0.68 -5.49 -15.52
C LYS A 70 0.33 -6.57 -15.12
N TYR A 71 1.23 -6.27 -14.19
CA TYR A 71 2.23 -7.24 -13.72
C TYR A 71 1.63 -8.46 -13.01
N ASN A 72 0.46 -8.31 -12.38
CA ASN A 72 -0.23 -9.40 -11.69
C ASN A 72 -1.18 -10.19 -12.61
N ASP A 73 -1.69 -9.56 -13.67
CA ASP A 73 -2.53 -10.22 -14.69
C ASP A 73 -1.67 -11.01 -15.70
N GLU A 74 -0.44 -10.57 -15.98
CA GLU A 74 0.50 -11.23 -16.90
C GLU A 74 1.18 -12.48 -16.31
N LYS A 75 0.86 -12.86 -15.06
CA LYS A 75 1.34 -14.09 -14.45
C LYS A 75 0.24 -15.16 -14.44
N PRO A 76 0.50 -16.37 -14.96
CA PRO A 76 -0.44 -17.49 -14.82
C PRO A 76 -0.64 -17.88 -13.35
#